data_AF-A0A8I1MPR1-F1
#
_entry.id   AF-A0A8I1MPR1-F1
#
_cell.length_a   1.000
_cell.length_b   1.000
_cell.length_c   1.000
_cell.angle_alpha   90.00
_cell.angle_beta   90.00
_cell.angle_gamma   90.00
#
_symmetry.space_group_name_H-M   'P 1'
#
loop_
_entity.id
_entity.type
_entity.pdbx_description
1 polymer ?
#
loop_
_entity_poly.entity_id
_entity_poly.type
_entity_poly.pdbx_seq_one_letter_code
_entity_poly.pdbx_strand_id
1 'polypeptide(L)'
;MENAGNPSAPLYGVGAEFATAADLTRAAREIRGAGYESFDVFSPFPIHGMDKIVGARRSPLGRIVFIGGLTGFLTAVAVQYLPSAVIYPLIVHGKPTGFFAIPAYFPILFETTVLFSAFTAFVGLLMMIGLPRFNHPLFNWERFKGVSGEGFFAVIESRDPRFSTEEAGRFLESLGGSNVTVIHED
;
A
#
# COMPACT_ATOMS: atom_id res chain seq x y z
N MET A 1 -4.85 -22.73 -21.04
CA MET A 1 -5.03 -21.87 -19.86
C MET A 1 -5.62 -22.71 -18.76
N GLU A 2 -4.99 -22.69 -17.59
CA GLU A 2 -5.52 -23.34 -16.39
C GLU A 2 -6.59 -22.43 -15.76
N ASN A 3 -7.57 -22.98 -15.06
CA ASN A 3 -8.58 -22.19 -14.34
C ASN A 3 -8.34 -22.34 -12.83
N ALA A 4 -8.29 -21.22 -12.12
CA ALA A 4 -8.20 -21.16 -10.66
C ALA A 4 -9.50 -20.58 -10.07
N GLY A 5 -10.00 -21.18 -8.99
CA GLY A 5 -11.26 -20.77 -8.35
C GLY A 5 -12.50 -21.45 -8.94
N ASN A 6 -13.68 -20.92 -8.63
CA ASN A 6 -14.96 -21.46 -9.08
C ASN A 6 -15.30 -20.96 -10.50
N PRO A 7 -15.39 -21.81 -11.54
CA PRO A 7 -15.68 -21.36 -12.91
C PRO A 7 -17.04 -20.68 -13.10
N SER A 8 -17.97 -20.86 -12.14
CA SER A 8 -19.29 -20.22 -12.16
C SER A 8 -19.30 -18.83 -11.51
N ALA A 9 -18.22 -18.47 -10.80
CA ALA A 9 -18.06 -17.18 -10.14
C ALA A 9 -17.53 -16.12 -11.12
N PRO A 10 -17.73 -14.82 -10.82
CA PRO A 10 -17.24 -13.75 -11.65
C PRO A 10 -15.72 -13.86 -11.88
N LEU A 11 -15.31 -13.49 -13.09
CA LEU A 11 -13.92 -13.53 -13.51
C LEU A 11 -13.16 -12.36 -12.89
N TYR A 12 -12.07 -12.63 -12.18
CA TYR A 12 -11.18 -11.60 -11.64
C TYR A 12 -10.19 -11.10 -12.69
N GLY A 13 -9.56 -12.02 -13.44
CA GLY A 13 -8.57 -11.65 -14.44
C GLY A 13 -7.78 -12.84 -14.98
N VAL A 14 -6.74 -12.54 -15.78
CA VAL A 14 -5.78 -13.54 -16.27
C VAL A 14 -4.41 -13.20 -15.72
N GLY A 15 -3.77 -14.19 -15.09
CA GLY A 15 -2.44 -14.09 -14.52
C GLY A 15 -1.41 -14.92 -15.29
N ALA A 16 -0.15 -14.48 -15.26
CA ALA A 16 0.99 -15.24 -15.73
C ALA A 16 2.19 -15.11 -14.79
N GLU A 17 2.99 -16.17 -14.71
CA GLU A 17 4.22 -16.24 -13.95
C GLU A 17 5.42 -15.87 -14.84
N PHE A 18 6.40 -15.17 -14.28
CA PHE A 18 7.63 -14.78 -14.94
C PHE A 18 8.83 -15.32 -14.17
N ALA A 19 9.87 -15.73 -14.90
CA ALA A 19 11.06 -16.33 -14.29
C ALA A 19 11.93 -15.32 -13.53
N THR A 20 11.96 -14.06 -13.99
CA THR A 20 12.86 -13.04 -13.42
C THR A 20 12.18 -11.68 -13.26
N ALA A 21 12.70 -10.86 -12.34
CA ALA A 21 12.28 -9.48 -12.17
C ALA A 21 12.47 -8.62 -13.44
N ALA A 22 13.48 -8.94 -14.26
CA ALA A 22 13.73 -8.24 -15.52
C ALA A 22 12.65 -8.56 -16.56
N ASP A 23 12.26 -9.84 -16.68
CA ASP A 23 11.19 -10.26 -17.57
C ASP A 23 9.84 -9.65 -17.15
N LEU A 24 9.56 -9.64 -15.84
CA LEU A 24 8.37 -9.00 -15.30
C LEU A 24 8.33 -7.49 -15.60
N THR A 25 9.46 -6.80 -15.46
CA THR A 25 9.56 -5.36 -15.75
C THR A 25 9.36 -5.07 -17.23
N ARG A 26 9.90 -5.91 -18.13
CA ARG A 26 9.66 -5.83 -19.56
C ARG A 26 8.18 -6.06 -19.86
N ALA A 27 7.60 -7.12 -19.32
CA ALA A 27 6.20 -7.47 -19.50
C ALA A 27 5.26 -6.34 -19.03
N ALA A 28 5.49 -5.77 -17.85
CA ALA A 28 4.71 -4.66 -17.33
C ALA A 28 4.74 -3.42 -18.26
N ARG A 29 5.89 -3.14 -18.90
CA ARG A 29 6.01 -2.04 -19.87
C ARG A 29 5.22 -2.31 -21.13
N GLU A 30 5.29 -3.53 -21.65
CA GLU A 30 4.54 -3.94 -22.85
C GLU A 30 3.03 -3.97 -22.56
N ILE A 31 2.60 -4.44 -21.37
CA ILE A 31 1.20 -4.41 -20.93
C ILE A 31 0.68 -2.97 -20.90
N ARG A 32 1.45 -2.05 -20.31
CA ARG A 32 1.10 -0.62 -20.30
C ARG A 32 1.09 -0.03 -21.72
N GLY A 33 2.08 -0.37 -22.55
CA GLY A 33 2.20 0.10 -23.94
C GLY A 33 1.07 -0.42 -24.83
N ALA A 34 0.56 -1.62 -24.55
CA ALA A 34 -0.61 -2.19 -25.20
C ALA A 34 -1.91 -1.48 -24.80
N GLY A 35 -1.89 -0.60 -23.79
CA GLY A 35 -3.01 0.23 -23.37
C GLY A 35 -3.92 -0.38 -22.31
N TYR A 36 -3.46 -1.42 -21.60
CA TYR A 36 -4.14 -1.90 -20.40
C TYR A 36 -3.87 -0.92 -19.24
N GLU A 37 -4.94 -0.48 -18.58
CA GLU A 37 -4.90 0.44 -17.45
C GLU A 37 -5.09 -0.27 -16.10
N SER A 38 -5.84 -1.36 -16.09
CA SER A 38 -6.16 -2.15 -14.88
C SER A 38 -5.39 -3.47 -14.88
N PHE A 39 -4.14 -3.41 -14.46
CA PHE A 39 -3.29 -4.56 -14.24
C PHE A 39 -2.44 -4.37 -13.00
N ASP A 40 -2.13 -5.47 -12.32
CA ASP A 40 -1.29 -5.49 -11.14
C ASP A 40 -0.08 -6.41 -11.35
N VAL A 41 1.00 -6.08 -10.65
CA VAL A 41 2.27 -6.79 -10.71
C VAL A 41 2.70 -7.15 -9.30
N PHE A 42 3.08 -8.40 -9.11
CA PHE A 42 3.47 -8.94 -7.81
C PHE A 42 4.91 -9.46 -7.86
N SER A 43 5.69 -9.05 -6.87
CA SER A 43 7.08 -9.47 -6.68
C SER A 43 7.40 -9.60 -5.20
N PRO A 44 8.30 -10.53 -4.81
CA PRO A 44 8.68 -10.74 -3.41
C PRO A 44 9.44 -9.56 -2.80
N PHE A 45 10.00 -8.68 -3.65
CA PHE A 45 10.75 -7.49 -3.24
C PHE A 45 10.40 -6.30 -4.14
N PRO A 46 10.65 -5.06 -3.68
CA PRO A 46 10.37 -3.85 -4.46
C PRO A 46 11.33 -3.70 -5.65
N ILE A 47 10.79 -3.77 -6.86
CA ILE A 47 11.53 -3.52 -8.10
C ILE A 47 11.56 -2.01 -8.37
N HIS A 48 12.76 -1.44 -8.52
CA HIS A 48 12.91 0.00 -8.73
C HIS A 48 12.32 0.44 -10.07
N GLY A 49 11.47 1.46 -10.05
CA GLY A 49 10.84 2.03 -11.24
C GLY A 49 9.59 1.29 -11.72
N MET A 50 9.18 0.20 -11.06
CA MET A 50 7.94 -0.50 -11.37
C MET A 50 6.71 0.40 -11.15
N ASP A 51 6.76 1.27 -10.13
CA ASP A 51 5.74 2.29 -9.82
C ASP A 51 5.41 3.19 -11.01
N LYS A 52 6.44 3.63 -11.75
CA LYS A 52 6.29 4.47 -12.94
C LYS A 52 5.73 3.70 -14.13
N ILE A 53 6.03 2.40 -14.23
CA ILE A 53 5.59 1.54 -15.33
C ILE A 53 4.10 1.18 -15.17
N VAL A 54 3.72 0.73 -13.97
CA VAL A 54 2.32 0.43 -13.63
C VAL A 54 1.46 1.70 -13.66
N GLY A 55 2.08 2.88 -13.48
CA GLY A 55 1.38 4.16 -13.48
C GLY A 55 0.71 4.44 -12.13
N ALA A 56 1.32 3.96 -11.04
CA ALA A 56 0.81 4.17 -9.69
C ALA A 56 0.77 5.67 -9.36
N ARG A 57 -0.38 6.13 -8.83
CA ARG A 57 -0.53 7.51 -8.38
C ARG A 57 0.29 7.74 -7.10
N ARG A 58 0.75 8.98 -6.91
CA ARG A 58 1.42 9.37 -5.65
C ARG A 58 0.46 9.16 -4.47
N SER A 59 0.93 8.43 -3.46
CA SER A 59 0.14 8.16 -2.26
C SER A 59 -0.14 9.45 -1.46
N PRO A 60 -1.38 9.70 -1.04
CA PRO A 60 -1.71 10.83 -0.16
C PRO A 60 -1.30 10.61 1.30
N LEU A 61 -0.74 9.45 1.65
CA LEU A 61 -0.38 9.06 3.02
C LEU A 61 0.45 10.11 3.75
N GLY A 62 1.46 10.70 3.08
CA GLY A 62 2.30 11.73 3.72
C GLY A 62 1.52 12.94 4.23
N ARG A 63 0.45 13.36 3.53
CA ARG A 63 -0.40 14.48 3.97
C ARG A 63 -1.25 14.08 5.18
N ILE A 64 -1.75 12.84 5.19
CA ILE A 64 -2.57 12.30 6.29
C ILE A 64 -1.72 12.20 7.55
N VAL A 65 -0.49 11.68 7.44
CA VAL A 65 0.46 11.57 8.56
C VAL A 65 0.83 12.94 9.10
N PHE A 66 1.04 13.94 8.25
CA PHE A 66 1.32 15.31 8.68
C PHE A 66 0.18 15.90 9.53
N ILE A 67 -1.07 15.70 9.11
CA ILE A 67 -2.25 16.14 9.88
C ILE A 67 -2.31 15.39 11.22
N GLY A 68 -2.05 14.07 11.21
CA GLY A 68 -1.96 13.26 12.43
C GLY A 68 -0.91 13.81 13.41
N GLY A 69 0.31 14.07 12.95
CA GLY A 69 1.36 14.69 13.75
C GLY A 69 0.98 16.06 14.30
N LEU A 70 0.36 16.92 13.49
CA LEU A 70 -0.11 18.24 13.93
C LEU A 70 -1.16 18.12 15.03
N THR A 71 -2.09 17.17 14.94
CA THR A 71 -3.06 16.92 16.01
C THR A 71 -2.39 16.42 17.29
N GLY A 72 -1.37 15.57 17.19
CA GLY A 72 -0.55 15.13 18.33
C GLY A 72 0.19 16.27 19.00
N PHE A 73 0.81 17.16 18.21
CA PHE A 73 1.47 18.37 18.72
C PHE A 73 0.50 19.28 19.46
N LEU A 74 -0.65 19.60 18.86
CA LEU A 74 -1.68 20.43 19.49
C LEU A 74 -2.24 19.81 20.77
N THR A 75 -2.40 18.48 20.79
CA THR A 75 -2.82 17.73 21.97
C THR A 75 -1.80 17.86 23.10
N ALA A 76 -0.51 17.70 22.80
CA ALA A 76 0.54 17.85 23.80
C ALA A 76 0.61 19.29 24.34
N VAL A 77 0.50 20.31 23.48
CA VAL A 77 0.39 21.70 23.93
C VAL A 77 -0.82 21.89 24.84
N ALA A 78 -1.99 21.38 24.46
CA ALA A 78 -3.20 21.51 25.28
C ALA A 78 -3.04 20.84 26.65
N VAL A 79 -2.51 19.62 26.70
CA VAL A 79 -2.36 18.85 27.95
C VAL A 79 -1.26 19.43 28.84
N GLN A 80 -0.20 20.02 28.29
CA GLN A 80 0.90 20.55 29.10
C GLN A 80 0.73 22.02 29.46
N TYR A 81 0.40 22.86 28.48
CA TYR A 81 0.35 24.30 28.65
C TYR A 81 -0.90 24.74 29.41
N LEU A 82 -2.08 24.17 29.13
CA LEU A 82 -3.31 24.60 29.81
C LEU A 82 -3.24 24.38 31.33
N PRO A 83 -2.86 23.19 31.85
CA PRO A 83 -2.78 22.99 33.29
C PRO A 83 -1.67 23.83 33.93
N SER A 84 -0.49 23.85 33.30
CA SER A 84 0.72 24.44 33.90
C SER A 84 0.78 25.96 33.85
N ALA A 85 0.05 26.60 32.92
CA ALA A 85 0.09 28.05 32.72
C ALA A 85 -1.24 28.74 33.03
N VAL A 86 -2.39 28.08 32.81
CA VAL A 86 -3.71 28.72 32.88
C VAL A 86 -4.51 28.23 34.09
N ILE A 87 -4.65 26.92 34.25
CA ILE A 87 -5.57 26.35 35.25
C ILE A 87 -4.96 26.39 36.65
N TYR A 88 -3.72 25.90 36.80
CA TYR A 88 -3.07 25.82 38.11
C TYR A 88 -1.55 25.98 37.98
N PRO A 89 -1.06 27.22 37.85
CA PRO A 89 0.37 27.48 37.71
C PRO A 89 1.12 27.15 39.01
N LEU A 90 1.86 26.06 38.98
CA LEU A 90 2.68 25.58 40.10
C LEU A 90 4.16 25.93 39.89
N ILE A 91 4.72 26.70 40.81
CA ILE A 91 6.16 26.96 40.86
C ILE A 91 6.83 25.82 41.62
N VAL A 92 7.46 24.90 40.89
CA VAL A 92 8.18 23.75 41.46
C VAL A 92 9.68 24.03 41.42
N HIS A 93 10.33 24.04 42.58
CA HIS A 93 11.78 24.34 42.72
C HIS A 93 12.22 25.68 42.10
N GLY A 94 11.35 26.70 42.16
CA GLY A 94 11.65 28.03 41.60
C GLY A 94 11.68 28.09 40.07
N LYS A 95 11.27 27.02 39.37
CA LYS A 95 11.19 27.02 37.90
C LYS A 95 10.07 27.96 37.43
N PRO A 96 10.31 28.73 36.35
CA PRO A 96 9.30 29.65 35.84
C PRO A 96 8.13 28.88 35.24
N THR A 97 6.93 29.45 35.33
CA THR A 97 5.71 28.94 34.67
C THR A 97 5.46 29.69 33.36
N GLY A 98 4.65 29.12 32.47
CA GLY A 98 4.29 29.76 31.20
C GLY A 98 5.34 29.59 30.09
N PHE A 99 5.64 30.67 29.36
CA PHE A 99 6.47 30.60 28.15
C PHE A 99 7.91 30.13 28.42
N PHE A 100 8.49 30.51 29.55
CA PHE A 100 9.86 30.11 29.90
C PHE A 100 10.00 28.63 30.29
N ALA A 101 8.89 27.91 30.48
CA ALA A 101 8.87 26.47 30.77
C ALA A 101 8.87 25.59 29.51
N ILE A 102 8.72 26.16 28.32
CA ILE A 102 8.65 25.43 27.04
C ILE A 102 9.80 24.42 26.86
N PRO A 103 11.07 24.73 27.21
CA PRO A 103 12.16 23.75 27.09
C PRO A 103 11.90 22.45 27.85
N ALA A 104 11.19 22.50 28.99
CA ALA A 104 10.83 21.32 29.77
C ALA A 104 9.68 20.52 29.15
N TYR A 105 8.85 21.15 28.31
CA TYR A 105 7.73 20.50 27.62
C TYR A 105 8.17 19.78 26.33
N PHE A 106 9.28 20.21 25.75
CA PHE A 106 9.76 19.74 24.45
C PHE A 106 9.83 18.22 24.30
N PRO A 107 10.33 17.42 25.28
CA PRO A 107 10.34 15.97 25.15
C PRO A 107 8.94 15.38 24.92
N ILE A 108 7.94 15.83 25.66
CA ILE A 108 6.56 15.31 25.55
C ILE A 108 5.88 15.83 24.28
N LEU A 109 6.13 17.09 23.89
CA LEU A 109 5.66 17.64 22.61
C LEU A 109 6.16 16.79 21.43
N PHE A 110 7.45 16.44 21.45
CA PHE A 110 8.08 15.59 20.44
C PHE A 110 7.47 14.18 20.44
N GLU A 111 7.46 13.49 21.58
CA GLU A 111 6.98 12.11 21.67
C GLU A 111 5.52 11.98 21.27
N THR A 112 4.65 12.89 21.70
CA THR A 112 3.21 12.84 21.33
C THR A 112 3.00 13.11 19.84
N THR A 113 3.80 14.00 19.25
CA THR A 113 3.77 14.25 17.80
C THR A 113 4.18 12.99 17.03
N VAL A 114 5.27 12.34 17.44
CA VAL A 114 5.75 11.09 16.83
C VAL A 114 4.74 9.96 17.01
N LEU A 115 4.16 9.81 18.20
CA LEU A 115 3.16 8.80 18.51
C LEU A 115 1.93 8.90 17.59
N PHE A 116 1.32 10.08 17.49
CA PHE A 116 0.16 10.28 16.61
C PHE A 116 0.51 10.11 15.13
N SER A 117 1.70 10.57 14.72
CA SER A 117 2.19 10.37 13.35
C SER A 117 2.33 8.88 13.03
N ALA A 118 2.91 8.09 13.94
CA ALA A 118 3.12 6.66 13.75
C ALA A 118 1.80 5.88 13.67
N PHE A 119 0.85 6.14 14.57
CA PHE A 119 -0.49 5.52 14.50
C PHE A 119 -1.23 5.90 13.23
N THR A 120 -1.20 7.18 12.85
CA THR A 120 -1.84 7.67 11.62
C THR A 120 -1.19 7.04 10.39
N ALA A 121 0.13 6.86 10.38
CA ALA A 121 0.85 6.19 9.30
C ALA A 121 0.45 4.72 9.20
N PHE A 122 0.43 4.00 10.32
CA PHE A 122 0.08 2.59 10.37
C PHE A 122 -1.36 2.34 9.92
N VAL A 123 -2.33 2.99 10.56
CA VAL A 123 -3.74 2.81 10.24
C VAL A 123 -4.06 3.34 8.84
N GLY A 124 -3.48 4.49 8.46
CA GLY A 124 -3.65 5.06 7.13
C GLY A 124 -3.12 4.15 6.03
N LEU A 125 -1.95 3.53 6.22
CA LEU A 125 -1.39 2.57 5.28
C LEU A 125 -2.29 1.36 5.09
N LEU A 126 -2.76 0.76 6.20
CA LEU A 126 -3.65 -0.40 6.15
C LEU A 126 -4.92 -0.09 5.38
N MET A 127 -5.58 1.02 5.70
CA MET A 127 -6.80 1.44 4.99
C MET A 127 -6.57 1.68 3.49
N MET A 128 -5.42 2.24 3.09
CA MET A 128 -5.11 2.50 1.68
C MET A 128 -4.75 1.26 0.87
N ILE A 129 -4.12 0.26 1.48
CA ILE A 129 -3.89 -1.04 0.83
C ILE A 129 -5.17 -1.90 0.86
N GLY A 130 -6.21 -1.46 1.59
CA GLY A 130 -7.47 -2.20 1.73
C GLY A 130 -7.39 -3.34 2.73
N LEU A 131 -6.47 -3.26 3.70
CA LEU A 131 -6.35 -4.21 4.81
C LEU A 131 -7.17 -3.73 6.02
N PRO A 132 -7.79 -4.65 6.80
CA PRO A 132 -7.72 -6.11 6.68
C PRO A 132 -8.61 -6.67 5.57
N ARG A 133 -8.03 -7.44 4.65
CA ARG A 133 -8.73 -8.21 3.62
C ARG A 133 -8.39 -9.68 3.80
N PHE A 134 -9.35 -10.46 4.27
CA PHE A 134 -9.13 -11.87 4.60
C PHE A 134 -9.08 -12.80 3.39
N ASN A 135 -9.79 -12.45 2.31
CA ASN A 135 -9.71 -13.20 1.05
C ASN A 135 -9.48 -12.27 -0.16
N HIS A 136 -8.58 -12.70 -1.03
CA HIS A 136 -8.30 -12.07 -2.31
C HIS A 136 -8.37 -13.16 -3.40
N PRO A 137 -9.07 -12.94 -4.54
CA PRO A 137 -9.26 -13.98 -5.57
C PRO A 137 -7.97 -14.64 -6.08
N LEU A 138 -6.87 -13.88 -6.09
CA LEU A 138 -5.52 -14.39 -6.42
C LEU A 138 -5.04 -15.53 -5.52
N PHE A 139 -5.55 -15.68 -4.30
CA PHE A 139 -5.17 -16.79 -3.41
C PHE A 139 -5.71 -18.15 -3.88
N ASN A 140 -6.71 -18.16 -4.77
CA ASN A 140 -7.20 -19.39 -5.42
C ASN A 140 -6.19 -19.97 -6.40
N TRP A 141 -5.22 -19.17 -6.84
CA TRP A 141 -4.17 -19.62 -7.75
C TRP A 141 -3.06 -20.31 -6.97
N GLU A 142 -2.97 -21.64 -7.10
CA GLU A 142 -1.98 -22.47 -6.36
C GLU A 142 -0.54 -21.97 -6.52
N ARG A 143 -0.16 -21.51 -7.72
CA ARG A 143 1.20 -20.96 -7.97
C ARG A 143 1.44 -19.63 -7.27
N PHE A 144 0.39 -18.82 -7.08
CA PHE A 144 0.50 -17.52 -6.41
C PHE A 144 0.94 -17.64 -4.95
N LYS A 145 0.78 -18.81 -4.32
CA LYS A 145 1.32 -19.07 -2.97
C LYS A 145 2.84 -18.86 -2.87
N GLY A 146 3.56 -18.96 -4.01
CA GLY A 146 5.01 -18.70 -4.11
C GLY A 146 5.41 -17.23 -4.25
N VAL A 147 4.46 -16.28 -4.31
CA VAL A 147 4.72 -14.85 -4.58
C VAL A 147 5.66 -14.17 -3.58
N SER A 148 5.65 -14.62 -2.33
CA SER A 148 6.50 -14.05 -1.28
C SER A 148 7.93 -14.60 -1.28
N GLY A 149 8.20 -15.69 -2.02
CA GLY A 149 9.50 -16.34 -2.06
C GLY A 149 10.22 -16.11 -3.39
N GLU A 150 9.70 -16.74 -4.45
CA GLU A 150 10.41 -16.87 -5.73
C GLU A 150 9.59 -16.36 -6.92
N GLY A 151 8.28 -16.24 -6.78
CA GLY A 151 7.38 -16.00 -7.92
C GLY A 151 7.23 -14.53 -8.30
N PHE A 152 7.38 -14.24 -9.59
CA PHE A 152 7.03 -12.95 -10.19
C PHE A 152 5.75 -13.12 -11.00
N PHE A 153 4.73 -12.30 -10.74
CA PHE A 153 3.43 -12.46 -11.39
C PHE A 153 2.94 -11.14 -11.97
N ALA A 154 2.32 -11.19 -13.14
CA ALA A 154 1.51 -10.09 -13.66
C ALA A 154 0.08 -10.58 -13.87
N VAL A 155 -0.89 -9.74 -13.52
CA VAL A 155 -2.31 -10.03 -13.64
C VAL A 155 -2.98 -8.89 -14.36
N ILE A 156 -3.66 -9.20 -15.47
CA ILE A 156 -4.54 -8.26 -16.17
C ILE A 156 -5.94 -8.52 -15.66
N GLU A 157 -6.60 -7.48 -15.14
CA GLU A 157 -7.88 -7.64 -14.48
C GLU A 157 -9.06 -7.47 -15.44
N SER A 158 -10.15 -8.17 -15.15
CA SER A 158 -11.36 -8.17 -15.96
C SER A 158 -12.08 -6.83 -15.99
N ARG A 159 -11.78 -5.94 -15.03
CA ARG A 159 -12.30 -4.57 -14.96
C ARG A 159 -11.74 -3.64 -16.04
N ASP A 160 -10.68 -4.04 -16.75
CA ASP A 160 -10.12 -3.22 -17.82
C ASP A 160 -11.08 -3.17 -19.03
N PRO A 161 -11.35 -1.99 -19.62
CA PRO A 161 -12.24 -1.88 -20.79
C PRO A 161 -11.78 -2.68 -22.02
N ARG A 162 -10.49 -3.00 -22.12
CA ARG A 162 -9.90 -3.76 -23.23
C ARG A 162 -9.70 -5.23 -22.89
N PHE A 163 -10.18 -5.68 -21.74
CA PHE A 163 -9.96 -7.04 -21.30
C PHE A 163 -10.76 -8.06 -22.14
N SER A 164 -10.03 -9.05 -22.66
CA SER A 164 -10.59 -10.28 -23.20
C SER A 164 -9.75 -11.45 -22.69
N THR A 165 -10.38 -12.47 -22.14
CA THR A 165 -9.67 -13.60 -21.49
C THR A 165 -8.68 -14.28 -22.43
N GLU A 166 -9.08 -14.51 -23.67
CA GLU A 166 -8.27 -15.20 -24.68
C GLU A 166 -7.13 -14.33 -25.20
N GLU A 167 -7.40 -13.05 -25.45
CA GLU A 167 -6.41 -12.10 -25.95
C GLU A 167 -5.38 -11.78 -24.88
N ALA A 168 -5.82 -11.51 -23.65
CA ALA A 168 -4.96 -11.24 -22.50
C ALA A 168 -4.04 -12.43 -22.21
N GLY A 169 -4.57 -13.66 -22.23
CA GLY A 169 -3.77 -14.85 -21.99
C GLY A 169 -2.73 -15.10 -23.10
N ARG A 170 -3.12 -15.02 -24.39
CA ARG A 170 -2.17 -15.12 -25.51
C ARG A 170 -1.12 -14.02 -25.47
N PHE A 171 -1.52 -12.82 -25.08
CA PHE A 171 -0.62 -11.69 -24.95
C PHE A 171 0.41 -11.95 -23.83
N LEU A 172 -0.02 -12.41 -22.66
CA LEU A 172 0.88 -12.79 -21.57
C LEU A 172 1.84 -13.94 -21.95
N GLU A 173 1.37 -14.94 -22.69
CA GLU A 173 2.22 -16.00 -23.25
C GLU A 173 3.28 -15.42 -24.20
N SER A 174 2.89 -14.48 -25.07
CA SER A 174 3.81 -13.83 -26.02
C SER A 174 4.92 -13.01 -25.33
N LEU A 175 4.67 -12.53 -24.10
CA LEU A 175 5.64 -11.78 -23.30
C LEU A 175 6.63 -12.67 -22.54
N GLY A 176 6.50 -14.00 -22.66
CA GLY A 176 7.30 -14.99 -21.96
C GLY A 176 6.71 -15.42 -20.61
N GLY A 177 5.41 -15.17 -20.39
CA GLY A 177 4.70 -15.65 -19.21
C GLY A 177 4.52 -17.16 -19.25
N SER A 178 4.96 -17.86 -18.21
CA SER A 178 4.64 -19.27 -17.98
C SER A 178 3.37 -19.43 -17.16
N ASN A 179 2.75 -20.62 -17.20
CA ASN A 179 1.62 -20.99 -16.36
C ASN A 179 0.47 -19.98 -16.40
N VAL A 180 0.00 -19.63 -17.61
CA VAL A 180 -1.10 -18.67 -17.77
C VAL A 180 -2.41 -19.26 -17.25
N THR A 181 -2.98 -18.58 -16.25
CA THR A 181 -4.14 -19.03 -15.49
C THR A 181 -5.24 -17.97 -15.50
N VAL A 182 -6.46 -18.41 -15.77
CA VAL A 182 -7.68 -17.61 -15.63
C VAL A 182 -8.15 -17.72 -14.19
N ILE A 183 -8.31 -16.59 -13.52
CA ILE A 183 -8.57 -16.52 -12.07
C ILE A 183 -10.00 -16.05 -11.84
N HIS A 184 -10.78 -16.89 -11.17
CA HIS A 184 -12.16 -16.60 -10.76
C HIS A 184 -12.23 -16.27 -9.27
N GLU A 185 -13.27 -15.53 -8.90
CA GLU A 185 -13.64 -15.33 -7.50
C GLU A 185 -14.20 -16.63 -6.87
N ASP A 186 -14.44 -16.62 -5.56
CA ASP A 186 -15.07 -17.73 -4.81
C ASP A 186 -16.58 -17.59 -4.70
#